data_AF-A0A849IN13-F1
#
_entry.id   AF-A0A849IN13-F1
#
_cell.length_a   1.000
_cell.length_b   1.000
_cell.length_c   1.000
_cell.angle_alpha   90.00
_cell.angle_beta   90.00
_cell.angle_gamma   90.00
#
_symmetry.space_group_name_H-M   'P 1'
#
loop_
_entity.id
_entity.type
_entity.pdbx_description
1 polymer ?
#
loop_
_entity_poly.entity_id
_entity_poly.type
_entity_poly.pdbx_seq_one_letter_code
_entity_poly.pdbx_strand_id
1 'polypeptide(L)'
;MNLGVGNPIFDVLLLVHVIIGMVGYFSTSLTSWMAKLFLKEPRHPGLGRYFDGRTNWASRTIILVPVFGLVVAWAGSLWSDFSQAWFIAAIGIWFATAAIVSIFIWPIEKAIYLALQEGNFTDSSQEQKVREQKVKRAVVVGGISSVGYVVAFYLMLFKP
;
A
#
# COMPACT_ATOMS: atom_id res chain seq x y z
N MET A 1 17.78 0.03 -31.88
CA MET A 1 16.81 0.66 -30.97
C MET A 1 17.51 0.82 -29.64
N ASN A 2 17.99 2.03 -29.31
CA ASN A 2 18.57 2.31 -27.99
C ASN A 2 17.42 2.42 -26.99
N LEU A 3 17.17 1.31 -26.29
CA LEU A 3 16.21 1.25 -25.21
C LEU A 3 16.81 1.96 -23.98
N GLY A 4 16.26 3.12 -23.63
CA GLY A 4 16.19 3.57 -22.24
C GLY A 4 17.41 4.23 -21.58
N VAL A 5 18.56 4.40 -22.24
CA VAL A 5 19.66 5.24 -21.72
C VAL A 5 19.71 6.53 -22.53
N GLY A 6 19.24 7.64 -21.95
CA GLY A 6 19.37 8.98 -22.55
C GLY A 6 18.10 9.82 -22.66
N ASN A 7 16.95 9.38 -22.13
CA ASN A 7 15.79 10.25 -21.98
C ASN A 7 15.63 10.65 -20.50
N PRO A 8 16.15 11.82 -20.09
CA PRO A 8 16.16 12.22 -18.67
C PRO A 8 14.75 12.36 -18.09
N ILE A 9 13.74 12.64 -18.92
CA ILE A 9 12.35 12.71 -18.47
C ILE A 9 11.83 11.31 -18.09
N PHE A 10 12.13 10.31 -18.91
CA PHE A 10 11.75 8.92 -18.61
C PHE A 10 12.42 8.42 -17.33
N ASP A 11 13.73 8.66 -17.18
CA ASP A 11 14.50 8.21 -16.01
C ASP A 11 13.98 8.85 -14.71
N VAL A 12 13.69 10.15 -14.75
CA VAL A 12 13.12 10.87 -13.60
C VAL A 12 11.72 10.36 -13.28
N LEU A 13 10.85 10.16 -14.28
CA LEU A 13 9.49 9.63 -14.06
C LEU A 13 9.53 8.22 -13.47
N LEU A 14 10.43 7.37 -13.97
CA LEU A 14 10.63 6.02 -13.45
C LEU A 14 11.11 6.05 -12.00
N LEU A 15 12.11 6.88 -11.70
CA LEU A 15 12.63 7.02 -10.34
C LEU A 15 11.54 7.51 -9.38
N VAL A 16 10.76 8.52 -9.78
CA VAL A 16 9.64 9.04 -8.99
C VAL A 16 8.58 7.96 -8.78
N HIS A 17 8.21 7.21 -9.82
CA HIS A 17 7.26 6.09 -9.72
C HIS A 17 7.71 5.04 -8.70
N VAL A 18 8.99 4.64 -8.74
CA VAL A 18 9.56 3.67 -7.80
C VAL A 18 9.56 4.21 -6.37
N ILE A 19 9.98 5.46 -6.17
CA ILE A 19 9.98 6.10 -4.84
C ILE A 19 8.57 6.17 -4.26
N ILE A 20 7.59 6.60 -5.06
CA ILE A 20 6.17 6.66 -4.67
C ILE A 20 5.67 5.27 -4.25
N GLY A 21 6.04 4.24 -5.03
CA GLY A 21 5.77 2.85 -4.70
C GLY A 21 6.37 2.44 -3.37
N MET A 22 7.68 2.62 -3.20
CA MET A 22 8.36 2.29 -1.95
C MET A 22 7.69 2.97 -0.74
N VAL A 23 7.48 4.28 -0.80
CA VAL A 23 6.86 5.05 0.30
C VAL A 23 5.45 4.54 0.62
N GLY A 24 4.62 4.32 -0.40
CA GLY A 24 3.24 3.89 -0.24
C GLY A 24 3.11 2.51 0.38
N TYR A 25 3.91 1.55 -0.12
CA TYR A 25 3.85 0.17 0.34
C TYR A 25 4.54 -0.01 1.69
N PHE A 26 5.70 0.60 1.93
CA PHE A 26 6.33 0.54 3.26
C PHE A 26 5.44 1.15 4.34
N SER A 27 4.81 2.29 4.07
CA SER A 27 3.85 2.88 5.00
C SER A 27 2.68 1.96 5.27
N THR A 28 2.15 1.29 4.25
CA THR A 28 1.04 0.34 4.39
C THR A 28 1.45 -0.89 5.22
N SER A 29 2.63 -1.46 4.95
CA SER A 29 3.18 -2.59 5.71
C SER A 29 3.41 -2.20 7.17
N LEU A 30 3.89 -0.98 7.43
CA LEU A 30 4.07 -0.46 8.78
C LEU A 30 2.73 -0.28 9.50
N THR A 31 1.69 0.20 8.81
CA THR A 31 0.33 0.26 9.38
C THR A 31 -0.17 -1.13 9.77
N SER A 32 0.02 -2.14 8.91
CA SER A 32 -0.37 -3.51 9.22
C SER A 32 0.46 -4.13 10.35
N TRP A 33 1.75 -3.79 10.48
CA TRP A 33 2.55 -4.16 11.64
C TRP A 33 1.98 -3.53 12.91
N MET A 34 1.78 -2.22 12.92
CA MET A 34 1.27 -1.50 14.10
C MET A 34 -0.14 -1.95 14.48
N ALA A 35 -0.98 -2.30 13.50
CA ALA A 35 -2.26 -2.96 13.71
C ALA A 35 -2.11 -4.33 14.39
N LYS A 36 -1.12 -5.13 13.98
CA LYS A 36 -0.80 -6.41 14.64
C LYS A 36 -0.26 -6.19 16.06
N LEU A 37 0.52 -5.14 16.28
CA LEU A 37 1.00 -4.76 17.62
C LEU A 37 -0.18 -4.33 18.50
N PHE A 38 -1.13 -3.55 17.99
CA PHE A 38 -2.36 -3.19 18.70
C PHE A 38 -3.16 -4.43 19.15
N LEU A 39 -3.23 -5.48 18.33
CA LEU A 39 -3.88 -6.73 18.72
C LEU A 39 -3.18 -7.48 19.86
N LYS A 40 -1.87 -7.33 19.98
CA LYS A 40 -1.07 -8.03 21.01
C LYS A 40 -0.91 -7.20 22.29
N GLU A 41 -0.65 -5.91 22.12
CA GLU A 41 -0.26 -4.96 23.16
C GLU A 41 -1.00 -3.63 22.94
N PRO A 42 -2.33 -3.57 23.17
CA PRO A 42 -3.14 -2.38 22.88
C PRO A 42 -2.73 -1.13 23.67
N ARG A 43 -1.99 -1.30 24.76
CA ARG A 43 -1.45 -0.22 25.60
C ARG A 43 -0.01 0.18 25.24
N HIS A 44 0.56 -0.35 24.15
CA HIS A 44 1.93 -0.03 23.75
C HIS A 44 2.08 1.48 23.46
N PRO A 45 3.03 2.18 24.09
CA PRO A 45 3.12 3.65 24.03
C PRO A 45 3.40 4.18 22.60
N GLY A 46 4.04 3.37 21.75
CA GLY A 46 4.29 3.72 20.35
C GLY A 46 3.02 3.79 19.48
N LEU A 47 1.90 3.19 19.90
CA LEU A 47 0.68 3.14 19.10
C LEU A 47 0.01 4.52 18.99
N GLY A 48 -0.05 5.28 20.09
CA GLY A 48 -0.62 6.63 20.08
C GLY A 48 0.19 7.62 19.23
N ARG A 49 1.50 7.44 19.14
CA ARG A 49 2.35 8.25 18.25
C ARG A 49 2.16 7.89 16.77
N TYR A 50 1.92 6.61 16.47
CA TYR A 50 1.75 6.14 15.10
C TYR A 50 0.33 6.44 14.58
N PHE A 51 -0.69 6.15 15.38
CA PHE A 51 -2.08 6.47 15.11
C PHE A 51 -2.45 7.75 15.85
N ASP A 52 -1.92 8.88 15.39
CA ASP A 52 -2.12 10.20 15.99
C ASP A 52 -3.40 10.92 15.49
N GLY A 53 -4.20 10.23 14.66
CA GLY A 53 -5.42 10.77 14.06
C GLY A 53 -5.18 11.61 12.81
N ARG A 54 -3.93 11.88 12.43
CA ARG A 54 -3.61 12.58 11.18
C ARG A 54 -3.73 11.61 10.01
N THR A 55 -3.98 12.18 8.83
CA THR A 55 -3.99 11.40 7.60
C THR A 55 -2.58 10.92 7.29
N ASN A 56 -2.42 9.62 7.14
CA ASN A 56 -1.16 9.02 6.72
C ASN A 56 -0.91 9.29 5.23
N TRP A 57 -0.36 10.45 4.91
CA TRP A 57 -0.06 10.84 3.53
C TRP A 57 0.88 9.87 2.82
N ALA A 58 1.79 9.23 3.57
CA ALA A 58 2.67 8.21 3.01
C ALA A 58 1.87 7.02 2.47
N SER A 59 0.87 6.51 3.20
CA SER A 59 0.02 5.43 2.67
C SER A 59 -0.86 5.87 1.48
N ARG A 60 -1.17 7.17 1.36
CA ARG A 60 -1.94 7.72 0.22
C ARG A 60 -1.16 7.75 -1.09
N THR A 61 0.17 7.80 -1.05
CA THR A 61 0.98 7.79 -2.27
C THR A 61 0.78 6.51 -3.08
N ILE A 62 0.26 5.43 -2.48
CA ILE A 62 -0.04 4.18 -3.18
C ILE A 62 -1.00 4.36 -4.37
N ILE A 63 -1.91 5.34 -4.32
CA ILE A 63 -2.85 5.65 -5.40
C ILE A 63 -2.10 6.24 -6.61
N LEU A 64 -1.01 6.95 -6.35
CA LEU A 64 -0.21 7.57 -7.40
C LEU A 64 0.61 6.53 -8.18
N VAL A 65 0.89 5.36 -7.60
CA VAL A 65 1.69 4.32 -8.25
C VAL A 65 1.12 3.90 -9.61
N PRO A 66 -0.14 3.43 -9.73
CA PRO A 66 -0.69 3.07 -11.04
C PRO A 66 -0.73 4.26 -12.01
N VAL A 67 -0.99 5.48 -11.53
CA VAL A 67 -1.02 6.69 -12.36
C VAL A 67 0.36 6.97 -12.95
N PHE A 68 1.40 7.02 -12.10
CA PHE A 68 2.77 7.23 -12.55
C PHE A 68 3.26 6.07 -13.42
N GLY A 69 2.81 4.84 -13.17
CA GLY A 69 3.13 3.69 -14.01
C GLY A 69 2.63 3.86 -15.45
N LEU A 70 1.40 4.36 -15.61
CA LEU A 70 0.85 4.68 -16.94
C LEU A 70 1.60 5.85 -17.61
N VAL A 71 1.97 6.88 -16.85
CA VAL A 71 2.74 8.02 -17.37
C VAL A 71 4.13 7.58 -17.84
N VAL A 72 4.81 6.72 -17.07
CA VAL A 72 6.10 6.11 -17.45
C VAL A 72 5.94 5.26 -18.71
N ALA A 73 4.87 4.45 -18.80
CA ALA A 73 4.60 3.64 -19.98
C ALA A 73 4.40 4.49 -21.24
N TRP A 74 3.65 5.59 -21.13
CA TRP A 74 3.47 6.54 -22.23
C TRP A 74 4.79 7.21 -22.64
N ALA A 75 5.56 7.74 -21.67
CA ALA A 75 6.82 8.42 -21.93
C ALA A 75 7.90 7.48 -22.51
N GLY A 76 7.89 6.21 -22.13
CA GLY A 76 8.79 5.17 -22.62
C GLY A 76 8.35 4.53 -23.94
N SER A 77 7.24 4.96 -24.54
CA SER A 77 6.65 4.33 -25.73
C SER A 77 6.38 2.83 -25.56
N LEU A 78 6.06 2.38 -24.34
CA LEU A 78 5.79 0.97 -23.99
C LEU A 78 4.39 0.51 -24.44
N TRP A 79 3.81 1.16 -25.46
CA TRP A 79 2.47 0.86 -25.97
C TRP A 79 2.37 -0.55 -26.58
N SER A 80 3.46 -1.06 -27.15
CA SER A 80 3.55 -2.44 -27.64
C SER A 80 3.39 -3.47 -26.52
N ASP A 81 3.74 -3.11 -25.29
CA ASP A 81 3.72 -4.03 -24.14
C ASP A 81 2.29 -4.18 -23.59
N PHE A 82 1.34 -3.32 -23.95
CA PHE A 82 -0.06 -3.42 -23.51
C PHE A 82 -0.78 -4.69 -24.00
N SER A 83 -0.26 -5.37 -25.03
CA SER A 83 -0.77 -6.67 -25.48
C SER A 83 -0.16 -7.85 -24.71
N GLN A 84 0.89 -7.59 -23.92
CA GLN A 84 1.62 -8.63 -23.20
C GLN A 84 0.92 -8.95 -21.88
N ALA A 85 0.75 -10.25 -21.62
CA ALA A 85 0.07 -10.73 -20.43
C ALA A 85 0.75 -10.25 -19.13
N TRP A 86 2.09 -10.19 -19.09
CA TRP A 86 2.84 -9.73 -17.92
C TRP A 86 2.55 -8.26 -17.59
N PHE A 87 2.38 -7.41 -18.61
CA PHE A 87 2.16 -5.97 -18.43
C PHE A 87 0.74 -5.71 -17.93
N ILE A 88 -0.25 -6.37 -18.54
CA ILE A 88 -1.65 -6.33 -18.09
C ILE A 88 -1.75 -6.84 -16.64
N ALA A 89 -1.10 -7.95 -16.32
CA ALA A 89 -1.09 -8.51 -14.96
C ALA A 89 -0.45 -7.55 -13.96
N ALA A 90 0.71 -6.96 -14.29
CA ALA A 90 1.39 -6.01 -13.42
C ALA A 90 0.52 -4.77 -13.13
N ILE A 91 -0.06 -4.15 -14.17
CA ILE A 91 -0.99 -3.02 -14.00
C ILE A 91 -2.20 -3.43 -13.15
N GLY A 92 -2.82 -4.58 -13.45
CA GLY A 92 -3.95 -5.09 -12.70
C GLY A 92 -3.64 -5.26 -11.21
N ILE A 93 -2.45 -5.77 -10.88
CA ILE A 93 -2.00 -5.93 -9.49
C ILE A 93 -1.81 -4.56 -8.81
N TRP A 94 -1.23 -3.56 -9.48
CA TRP A 94 -1.08 -2.21 -8.91
C TRP A 94 -2.43 -1.58 -8.58
N PHE A 95 -3.39 -1.62 -9.51
CA PHE A 95 -4.72 -1.09 -9.28
C PHE A 95 -5.48 -1.85 -8.18
N ALA A 96 -5.44 -3.18 -8.22
CA ALA A 96 -6.10 -4.01 -7.21
C ALA A 96 -5.53 -3.75 -5.82
N THR A 97 -4.21 -3.70 -5.67
CA THR A 97 -3.57 -3.44 -4.38
C THR A 97 -3.87 -2.03 -3.87
N ALA A 98 -3.83 -1.00 -4.73
CA ALA A 98 -4.22 0.36 -4.34
C ALA A 98 -5.67 0.42 -3.86
N ALA A 99 -6.61 -0.25 -4.56
CA ALA A 99 -8.01 -0.31 -4.16
C ALA A 99 -8.20 -1.04 -2.82
N ILE A 100 -7.57 -2.20 -2.65
CA ILE A 100 -7.64 -3.00 -1.42
C ILE A 100 -7.10 -2.17 -0.23
N VAL A 101 -5.94 -1.53 -0.37
CA VAL A 101 -5.37 -0.68 0.70
C VAL A 101 -6.32 0.47 1.03
N SER A 102 -6.88 1.11 0.01
CA SER A 102 -7.83 2.21 0.18
C SER A 102 -9.08 1.81 0.98
N ILE A 103 -9.64 0.64 0.68
CA ILE A 103 -10.88 0.14 1.26
C ILE A 103 -10.67 -0.42 2.67
N PHE A 104 -9.53 -1.07 2.94
CA PHE A 104 -9.33 -1.82 4.18
C PHE A 104 -8.40 -1.13 5.16
N ILE A 105 -7.29 -0.52 4.71
CA ILE A 105 -6.25 -0.01 5.61
C ILE A 105 -6.65 1.34 6.22
N TRP A 106 -7.08 2.29 5.40
CA TRP A 106 -7.37 3.65 5.89
C TRP A 106 -8.52 3.71 6.90
N PRO A 107 -9.63 2.97 6.75
CA PRO A 107 -10.67 2.95 7.78
C PRO A 107 -10.15 2.36 9.10
N ILE A 108 -9.17 1.47 9.05
CA ILE A 108 -8.60 0.82 10.22
C ILE A 108 -7.62 1.73 10.95
N GLU A 109 -6.84 2.56 10.24
CA GLU A 109 -6.05 3.63 10.87
C GLU A 109 -6.95 4.52 11.75
N LYS A 110 -8.10 4.94 11.20
CA LYS A 110 -9.09 5.73 11.95
C LYS A 110 -9.72 4.95 13.10
N ALA A 111 -10.08 3.68 12.89
CA ALA A 111 -10.69 2.85 13.93
C ALA A 111 -9.75 2.57 15.11
N ILE A 112 -8.45 2.35 14.84
CA ILE A 112 -7.45 2.13 15.89
C ILE A 112 -7.21 3.44 16.66
N TYR A 113 -7.10 4.57 15.97
CA TYR A 113 -6.99 5.88 16.64
C TYR A 113 -8.16 6.13 17.60
N LEU A 114 -9.41 5.92 17.17
CA LEU A 114 -10.57 6.09 18.03
C LEU A 114 -10.53 5.14 19.24
N ALA A 115 -10.19 3.87 19.03
CA ALA A 115 -10.05 2.91 20.12
C ALA A 115 -8.95 3.26 21.11
N LEU A 116 -7.86 3.91 20.65
CA LEU A 116 -6.79 4.40 21.53
C LEU A 116 -7.25 5.61 22.35
N GLN A 117 -8.12 6.48 21.81
CA GLN A 117 -8.67 7.62 22.53
C GLN A 117 -9.69 7.23 23.61
N GLU A 118 -10.53 6.24 23.31
CA GLU A 118 -11.58 5.79 24.24
C GLU A 118 -11.01 5.10 25.47
N GLY A 119 -9.78 4.56 25.42
CA GLY A 119 -9.13 3.86 26.53
C GLY A 119 -9.82 2.56 27.00
N ASN A 120 -11.02 2.28 26.47
CA ASN A 120 -11.88 1.15 26.81
C ASN A 120 -11.53 -0.08 25.96
N PHE A 121 -10.38 -0.70 26.26
CA PHE A 121 -9.96 -1.95 25.62
C PHE A 121 -10.69 -3.20 26.16
N THR A 122 -11.58 -3.02 27.14
CA THR A 122 -12.20 -4.08 27.95
C THR A 122 -13.73 -4.12 27.90
N ASP A 123 -14.36 -3.29 27.07
CA ASP A 123 -15.83 -3.21 27.01
C ASP A 123 -16.46 -4.33 26.13
N SER A 124 -17.71 -4.67 26.47
CA SER A 124 -18.37 -5.97 26.25
C SER A 124 -18.29 -6.65 24.86
N SER A 125 -18.35 -7.99 24.91
CA SER A 125 -17.72 -8.98 24.01
C SER A 125 -17.99 -8.96 22.50
N GLN A 126 -18.90 -8.14 21.96
CA GLN A 126 -19.29 -8.22 20.55
C GLN A 126 -18.63 -7.14 19.68
N GLU A 127 -18.60 -5.89 20.15
CA GLU A 127 -17.94 -4.79 19.43
C GLU A 127 -16.42 -4.98 19.36
N GLN A 128 -15.83 -5.48 20.44
CA GLN A 128 -14.42 -5.84 20.48
C GLN A 128 -14.07 -6.93 19.47
N LYS A 129 -14.91 -7.98 19.34
CA LYS A 129 -14.70 -9.05 18.35
C LYS A 129 -14.79 -8.53 16.92
N VAL A 130 -15.76 -7.66 16.62
CA VAL A 130 -15.90 -7.05 15.29
C VAL A 130 -14.69 -6.16 14.97
N ARG A 131 -14.22 -5.35 15.93
CA ARG A 131 -13.01 -4.52 15.80
C ARG A 131 -11.77 -5.39 15.59
N GLU A 132 -11.59 -6.44 16.40
CA GLU A 132 -10.50 -7.40 16.26
C GLU A 132 -10.51 -8.07 14.89
N GLN A 133 -11.66 -8.51 14.40
CA GLN A 133 -11.79 -9.13 13.09
C GLN A 133 -11.45 -8.15 11.96
N LYS A 134 -11.89 -6.89 12.05
CA LYS A 134 -11.51 -5.84 11.10
C LYS A 134 -10.00 -5.63 11.09
N VAL A 135 -9.38 -5.46 12.26
CA VAL A 135 -7.93 -5.27 12.40
C VAL A 135 -7.16 -6.48 11.86
N LYS A 136 -7.59 -7.71 12.15
CA LYS A 136 -7.00 -8.94 11.56
C LYS A 136 -7.08 -8.95 10.04
N ARG A 137 -8.21 -8.52 9.46
CA ARG A 137 -8.35 -8.39 8.00
C ARG A 137 -7.36 -7.36 7.44
N ALA A 138 -7.13 -6.21 8.08
CA ALA A 138 -6.08 -5.27 7.66
C ALA A 138 -4.67 -5.86 7.71
N VAL A 139 -4.35 -6.66 8.73
CA VAL A 139 -3.04 -7.32 8.84
C VAL A 139 -2.83 -8.25 7.65
N VAL A 140 -3.83 -9.07 7.32
CA VAL A 140 -3.79 -9.97 6.15
C VAL A 140 -3.70 -9.16 4.86
N VAL A 141 -4.51 -8.12 4.71
CA VAL A 141 -4.50 -7.23 3.55
C VAL A 141 -3.15 -6.56 3.33
N GLY A 142 -2.48 -6.07 4.38
CA GLY A 142 -1.14 -5.50 4.24
C GLY A 142 -0.10 -6.53 3.80
N GLY A 143 -0.24 -7.78 4.27
CA GLY A 143 0.55 -8.91 3.78
C GLY A 143 0.33 -9.16 2.28
N ILE A 144 -0.94 -9.25 1.85
CA ILE A 144 -1.31 -9.42 0.43
C ILE A 144 -0.80 -8.26 -0.41
N SER A 145 -0.95 -7.02 0.06
CA SER A 145 -0.45 -5.82 -0.63
C SER A 145 1.07 -5.85 -0.80
N SER A 146 1.81 -6.28 0.24
CA SER A 146 3.27 -6.42 0.17
C SER A 146 3.69 -7.51 -0.82
N VAL A 147 2.99 -8.64 -0.85
CA VAL A 147 3.24 -9.70 -1.86
C VAL A 147 2.92 -9.20 -3.26
N GLY A 148 1.79 -8.51 -3.43
CA GLY A 148 1.38 -7.92 -4.70
C GLY A 148 2.42 -6.94 -5.23
N TYR A 149 2.99 -6.09 -4.38
CA TYR A 149 4.12 -5.22 -4.73
C TYR A 149 5.30 -6.01 -5.29
N VAL A 150 5.76 -7.04 -4.57
CA VAL A 150 6.91 -7.85 -4.99
C VAL A 150 6.64 -8.55 -6.32
N VAL A 151 5.45 -9.11 -6.50
CA VAL A 151 5.05 -9.78 -7.76
C VAL A 151 4.99 -8.77 -8.91
N ALA A 152 4.34 -7.62 -8.73
CA ALA A 152 4.25 -6.61 -9.79
C ALA A 152 5.64 -6.03 -10.15
N PHE A 153 6.48 -5.78 -9.15
CA PHE A 153 7.87 -5.37 -9.34
C PHE A 153 8.67 -6.42 -10.10
N TYR A 154 8.55 -7.70 -9.73
CA TYR A 154 9.20 -8.80 -10.42
C TYR A 154 8.76 -8.91 -11.88
N LEU A 155 7.45 -8.86 -12.16
CA LEU A 155 6.92 -8.90 -13.52
C LEU A 155 7.48 -7.77 -14.40
N MET A 156 7.58 -6.56 -13.85
CA MET A 156 8.12 -5.40 -14.57
C MET A 156 9.64 -5.49 -14.79
N LEU A 157 10.37 -6.10 -13.86
CA LEU A 157 11.83 -6.23 -13.94
C LEU A 157 12.26 -7.32 -14.95
N PHE A 158 11.59 -8.47 -14.92
CA PHE A 158 12.00 -9.63 -15.70
C PHE A 158 11.26 -9.78 -17.03
N LYS A 159 10.09 -9.14 -17.19
CA LYS A 159 9.28 -9.14 -18.42
C LYS A 159 9.19 -10.53 -19.08
N PRO A 160 8.74 -11.56 -18.33
CA PRO A 160 8.69 -12.95 -18.82
C PRO A 160 7.69 -13.15 -19.97
#